data_AF-A0A9X3ERK8-F1
#
_entry.id   AF-A0A9X3ERK8-F1
#
_cell.length_a   1.000
_cell.length_b   1.000
_cell.length_c   1.000
_cell.angle_alpha   90.00
_cell.angle_beta   90.00
_cell.angle_gamma   90.00
#
_symmetry.space_group_name_H-M   'P 1'
#
loop_
_entity.id
_entity.type
_entity.pdbx_description
1 polymer ?
#
loop_
_entity_poly.entity_id
_entity_poly.type
_entity_poly.pdbx_seq_one_letter_code
_entity_poly.pdbx_strand_id
1 'polypeptide(L)'
;MPLNRWNSTPAAWTLVLGLSACPGGGTAVDTETGAGTTTGTTALATTTGQPTTDAPTTDAPTTTQPTTGGPNPVCGDGVLDPGEACDDGDANGPGNACRDDCLPNVCGDGEVGPDEACDNGVNNGPGEACTGTCKANVCGDGFVGPGEGCDDGNQVDDDACNNACKLETCGDGEVAPTEQCDDGNADDTDACTANCTLPECGDGIVQADAGETCDAGAGNSDNGACTDVCAAATCGDGKLWNTEGGAET
;
A
#
# COMPACT_ATOMS: atom_id res chain seq x y z
N MET A 1 -53.15 -31.11 12.90
CA MET A 1 -53.05 -29.67 12.57
C MET A 1 -51.70 -29.44 11.90
N PRO A 2 -51.64 -28.55 10.88
CA PRO A 2 -51.13 -28.92 9.57
C PRO A 2 -49.64 -28.66 9.30
N LEU A 3 -49.23 -29.25 8.18
CA LEU A 3 -48.00 -29.14 7.39
C LEU A 3 -47.62 -27.68 7.05
N ASN A 4 -46.32 -27.37 7.04
CA ASN A 4 -45.77 -26.34 6.16
C ASN A 4 -44.63 -26.95 5.33
N ARG A 5 -44.97 -27.31 4.09
CA ARG A 5 -44.01 -27.56 3.01
C ARG A 5 -43.60 -26.21 2.43
N TRP A 6 -42.32 -25.88 2.47
CA TRP A 6 -41.75 -24.82 1.63
C TRP A 6 -41.31 -25.45 0.32
N ASN A 7 -42.06 -25.12 -0.73
CA ASN A 7 -41.83 -25.53 -2.11
C ASN A 7 -41.09 -24.38 -2.81
N SER A 8 -39.78 -24.50 -2.95
CA SER A 8 -38.97 -23.57 -3.75
C SER A 8 -38.64 -24.23 -5.08
N THR A 9 -39.35 -23.81 -6.13
CA THR A 9 -39.00 -24.09 -7.53
C THR A 9 -37.87 -23.15 -7.97
N PRO A 10 -36.84 -23.62 -8.71
CA PRO A 10 -35.89 -22.71 -9.33
C PRO A 10 -36.50 -22.07 -10.58
N ALA A 11 -36.35 -20.74 -10.69
CA ALA A 11 -36.71 -19.97 -11.88
C ALA A 11 -35.69 -20.25 -13.00
N ALA A 12 -36.18 -20.79 -14.12
CA ALA A 12 -35.41 -20.91 -15.35
C ALA A 12 -35.29 -19.52 -16.01
N TRP A 13 -34.06 -19.03 -16.17
CA TRP A 13 -33.76 -17.84 -16.95
C TRP A 13 -33.37 -18.29 -18.36
N THR A 14 -34.26 -18.05 -19.32
CA THR A 14 -34.02 -18.27 -20.75
C THR A 14 -33.19 -17.11 -21.30
N LEU A 15 -31.92 -17.34 -21.61
CA LEU A 15 -31.07 -16.38 -22.32
C LEU A 15 -31.43 -16.41 -23.81
N VAL A 16 -32.03 -15.34 -24.31
CA VAL A 16 -32.28 -15.14 -25.75
C VAL A 16 -31.02 -14.54 -26.38
N LEU A 17 -30.36 -15.32 -27.23
CA LEU A 17 -29.30 -14.87 -28.14
C LEU A 17 -29.87 -13.93 -29.19
N GLY A 18 -29.55 -12.64 -29.08
CA GLY A 18 -29.76 -11.63 -30.11
C GLY A 18 -28.53 -11.51 -31.02
N LEU A 19 -28.59 -12.15 -32.18
CA LEU A 19 -27.63 -12.00 -33.27
C LEU A 19 -27.85 -10.62 -33.93
N SER A 20 -26.88 -9.71 -33.83
CA SER A 20 -26.88 -8.46 -34.61
C SER A 20 -25.57 -8.33 -35.39
N ALA A 21 -25.73 -8.21 -36.71
CA ALA A 21 -24.68 -8.28 -37.71
C ALA A 21 -23.77 -7.04 -37.75
N CYS A 22 -22.53 -7.25 -38.20
CA CYS A 22 -21.56 -6.22 -38.60
C CYS A 22 -22.05 -5.36 -39.77
N PRO A 23 -21.60 -4.10 -39.84
CA PRO A 23 -21.23 -3.49 -41.11
C PRO A 23 -19.73 -3.19 -41.14
N GLY A 24 -19.07 -3.64 -42.21
CA GLY A 24 -17.66 -3.37 -42.46
C GLY A 24 -17.40 -2.02 -43.13
N GLY A 25 -16.11 -1.68 -43.16
CA GLY A 25 -15.44 -1.05 -44.30
C GLY A 25 -15.56 0.48 -44.43
N GLY A 26 -14.45 1.17 -44.18
CA GLY A 26 -14.23 2.52 -44.70
C GLY A 26 -13.19 3.33 -43.91
N THR A 27 -11.91 3.09 -44.16
CA THR A 27 -10.85 4.03 -43.77
C THR A 27 -10.81 5.18 -44.78
N ALA A 28 -11.25 6.36 -44.36
CA ALA A 28 -10.93 7.62 -45.03
C ALA A 28 -10.12 8.48 -44.05
N VAL A 29 -8.90 8.79 -44.48
CA VAL A 29 -8.01 9.76 -43.88
C VAL A 29 -8.47 11.13 -44.37
N ASP A 30 -8.75 12.06 -43.46
CA ASP A 30 -8.70 13.49 -43.76
C ASP A 30 -8.17 14.25 -42.55
N THR A 31 -7.01 14.85 -42.78
CA THR A 31 -6.41 15.94 -42.02
C THR A 31 -7.16 17.21 -42.37
N GLU A 32 -7.64 17.98 -41.39
CA GLU A 32 -7.61 19.45 -41.43
C GLU A 32 -8.05 20.04 -40.07
N THR A 33 -7.09 20.69 -39.42
CA THR A 33 -7.11 22.03 -38.81
C THR A 33 -8.46 22.74 -38.60
N GLY A 34 -8.71 23.21 -37.36
CA GLY A 34 -9.54 24.42 -37.18
C GLY A 34 -10.27 24.59 -35.84
N ALA A 35 -9.77 25.53 -35.03
CA ALA A 35 -10.50 26.44 -34.14
C ALA A 35 -11.29 25.86 -32.94
N GLY A 36 -10.70 25.98 -31.75
CA GLY A 36 -11.36 25.85 -30.45
C GLY A 36 -10.97 27.01 -29.52
N THR A 37 -11.88 27.96 -29.40
CA THR A 37 -11.86 29.17 -28.58
C THR A 37 -11.62 28.90 -27.08
N THR A 38 -10.68 29.61 -26.46
CA THR A 38 -10.65 29.81 -24.99
C THR A 38 -10.56 31.30 -24.66
N THR A 39 -11.71 31.86 -24.27
CA THR A 39 -11.89 33.14 -23.59
C THR A 39 -11.20 33.04 -22.22
N GLY A 40 -10.13 33.78 -21.94
CA GLY A 40 -10.20 35.11 -21.37
C GLY A 40 -10.05 35.06 -19.84
N THR A 41 -8.81 34.95 -19.35
CA THR A 41 -8.48 35.25 -17.95
C THR A 41 -7.77 36.61 -17.90
N THR A 42 -8.47 37.56 -17.30
CA THR A 42 -8.07 38.95 -17.13
C THR A 42 -6.89 39.05 -16.17
N ALA A 43 -5.77 39.61 -16.66
CA ALA A 43 -4.68 40.08 -15.82
C ALA A 43 -5.16 41.26 -14.96
N LEU A 44 -4.99 41.16 -13.64
CA LEU A 44 -5.19 42.29 -12.75
C LEU A 44 -3.82 42.89 -12.37
N ALA A 45 -3.69 44.16 -12.73
CA ALA A 45 -2.50 44.97 -12.62
C ALA A 45 -2.17 45.37 -11.18
N THR A 46 -0.87 45.38 -10.90
CA THR A 46 -0.20 46.09 -9.82
C THR A 46 -0.60 47.58 -9.84
N THR A 47 -1.14 48.07 -8.73
CA THR A 47 -1.27 49.51 -8.48
C THR A 47 -0.78 49.85 -7.07
N THR A 48 0.26 50.68 -7.07
CA THR A 48 0.67 51.59 -6.00
C THR A 48 -0.51 52.34 -5.38
N GLY A 49 -0.54 52.42 -4.06
CA GLY A 49 -1.54 53.18 -3.30
C GLY A 49 -1.25 53.16 -1.81
N GLN A 50 -0.41 54.10 -1.37
CA GLN A 50 -0.14 54.44 0.03
C GLN A 50 -1.41 54.99 0.70
N PRO A 51 -1.79 54.52 1.90
CA PRO A 51 -2.65 55.29 2.79
C PRO A 51 -1.82 55.88 3.94
N THR A 52 -1.70 57.21 3.93
CA THR A 52 -1.35 57.99 5.12
C THR A 52 -2.52 57.89 6.10
N THR A 53 -2.26 57.40 7.31
CA THR A 53 -3.22 57.48 8.42
C THR A 53 -2.60 58.33 9.51
N ASP A 54 -3.25 59.47 9.74
CA ASP A 54 -2.98 60.40 10.82
C ASP A 54 -3.24 59.74 12.18
N ALA A 55 -2.30 59.97 13.10
CA ALA A 55 -2.38 59.56 14.49
C ALA A 55 -3.42 60.39 15.26
N PRO A 56 -4.22 59.76 16.13
CA PRO A 56 -4.64 60.38 17.38
C PRO A 56 -3.76 59.86 18.51
N THR A 57 -2.87 60.71 19.01
CA THR A 57 -2.21 60.51 20.30
C THR A 57 -3.27 60.48 21.39
N THR A 58 -3.52 59.29 21.94
CA THR A 58 -4.28 59.15 23.18
C THR A 58 -3.34 58.49 24.17
N ASP A 59 -2.97 59.25 25.19
CA ASP A 59 -2.15 58.80 26.32
C ASP A 59 -2.76 57.53 26.94
N ALA A 60 -2.16 56.38 26.63
CA ALA A 60 -2.36 55.19 27.41
C ALA A 60 -1.64 55.41 28.76
N PRO A 61 -2.28 55.17 29.91
CA PRO A 61 -1.57 55.25 31.17
C PRO A 61 -0.47 54.19 31.13
N THR A 62 0.78 54.64 31.18
CA THR A 62 1.92 53.82 31.54
C THR A 62 1.57 53.15 32.87
N THR A 63 1.09 51.91 32.82
CA THR A 63 1.24 50.99 33.93
C THR A 63 2.73 50.81 34.04
N THR A 64 3.30 51.59 34.95
CA THR A 64 4.56 51.25 35.59
C THR A 64 4.29 49.95 36.32
N GLN A 65 4.58 48.84 35.63
CA GLN A 65 4.71 47.55 36.27
C GLN A 65 5.70 47.77 37.43
N PRO A 66 5.31 47.50 38.67
CA PRO A 66 6.22 47.67 39.77
C PRO A 66 7.37 46.69 39.55
N THR A 67 8.58 47.22 39.43
CA THR A 67 9.82 46.45 39.61
C THR A 67 9.91 46.07 41.09
N THR A 68 9.01 45.20 41.53
CA THR A 68 9.23 44.46 42.77
C THR A 68 10.32 43.47 42.47
N GLY A 69 11.48 43.66 43.09
CA GLY A 69 12.54 42.66 43.17
C GLY A 69 12.05 41.41 43.88
N GLY A 70 11.26 40.60 43.17
CA GLY A 70 11.20 39.18 43.39
C GLY A 70 12.54 38.55 43.03
N PRO A 71 12.81 37.32 43.49
CA PRO A 71 13.95 36.56 43.00
C PRO A 71 13.94 36.54 41.46
N ASN A 72 15.13 36.57 40.85
CA ASN A 72 15.29 36.40 39.41
C ASN A 72 14.55 35.11 39.00
N PRO A 73 13.81 35.05 37.87
CA PRO A 73 13.11 33.83 37.48
C PRO A 73 14.07 32.64 37.48
N VAL A 74 13.70 31.57 38.18
CA VAL A 74 14.53 30.37 38.35
C VAL A 74 13.77 29.15 37.86
N CYS A 75 14.14 28.69 36.68
CA CYS A 75 13.65 27.42 36.18
C CYS A 75 14.04 26.26 37.11
N GLY A 76 13.05 25.46 37.51
CA GLY A 76 13.18 24.27 38.33
C GLY A 76 12.99 24.51 39.82
N ASP A 77 12.38 25.63 40.24
CA ASP A 77 12.07 25.88 41.66
C ASP A 77 10.64 25.48 42.07
N GLY A 78 9.84 25.00 41.12
CA GLY A 78 8.45 24.56 41.29
C GLY A 78 7.44 25.71 41.29
N VAL A 79 7.85 26.91 40.85
CA VAL A 79 7.00 28.08 40.71
C VAL A 79 7.06 28.57 39.27
N LEU A 80 5.90 28.71 38.62
CA LEU A 80 5.82 29.27 37.28
C LEU A 80 6.12 30.77 37.29
N ASP A 81 7.33 31.15 36.90
CA ASP A 81 7.81 32.53 36.85
C ASP A 81 7.56 33.22 35.49
N PRO A 82 7.63 34.56 35.40
CA PRO A 82 7.49 35.28 34.13
C PRO A 82 8.56 34.86 33.10
N GLY A 83 8.12 34.24 32.00
CA GLY A 83 8.99 33.78 30.91
C GLY A 83 9.08 32.26 30.81
N GLU A 84 8.57 31.55 31.81
CA GLU A 84 8.46 30.10 31.81
C GLU A 84 7.10 29.67 31.26
N ALA A 85 7.08 28.51 30.61
CA ALA A 85 5.86 27.89 30.10
C ALA A 85 5.44 26.67 30.93
N CYS A 86 6.36 26.12 31.72
CA CYS A 86 6.15 25.12 32.76
C CYS A 86 7.24 25.27 33.84
N ASP A 87 7.00 24.77 35.05
CA ASP A 87 8.03 24.58 36.08
C ASP A 87 7.55 23.51 37.05
N ASP A 88 8.05 22.28 36.88
CA ASP A 88 7.73 21.13 37.73
C ASP A 88 8.80 20.93 38.83
N GLY A 89 9.64 21.93 39.07
CA GLY A 89 10.69 21.90 40.06
C GLY A 89 11.81 20.90 39.73
N ASP A 90 12.18 20.09 40.71
CA ASP A 90 13.13 18.98 40.55
C ASP A 90 12.68 17.93 39.52
N ALA A 91 11.42 17.97 39.08
CA ALA A 91 10.89 17.09 38.03
C ALA A 91 11.02 17.68 36.61
N ASN A 92 11.74 18.80 36.42
CA ASN A 92 12.17 19.22 35.09
C ASN A 92 13.25 18.27 34.54
N GLY A 93 13.44 18.28 33.22
CA GLY A 93 14.54 17.62 32.54
C GLY A 93 14.15 16.39 31.71
N PRO A 94 15.13 15.58 31.30
CA PRO A 94 14.92 14.49 30.34
C PRO A 94 13.86 13.47 30.79
N GLY A 95 12.94 13.10 29.89
CA GLY A 95 11.85 12.17 30.17
C GLY A 95 10.65 12.78 30.91
N ASN A 96 10.71 14.07 31.27
CA ASN A 96 9.63 14.76 31.97
C ASN A 96 8.86 15.70 31.04
N ALA A 97 7.67 16.12 31.49
CA ALA A 97 6.80 17.01 30.73
C ALA A 97 7.36 18.44 30.59
N CYS A 98 8.25 18.85 31.50
CA CYS A 98 8.91 20.14 31.49
C CYS A 98 10.42 19.95 31.29
N ARG A 99 11.01 20.68 30.34
CA ARG A 99 12.45 20.62 30.04
C ARG A 99 13.25 21.49 31.01
N ASP A 100 14.58 21.32 31.03
CA ASP A 100 15.51 22.06 31.91
C ASP A 100 15.55 23.58 31.64
N ASP A 101 14.95 24.04 30.55
CA ASP A 101 14.79 25.47 30.21
C ASP A 101 13.35 25.98 30.40
N CYS A 102 12.51 25.21 31.11
CA CYS A 102 11.14 25.56 31.47
C CYS A 102 10.21 25.80 30.28
N LEU A 103 10.49 25.09 29.19
CA LEU A 103 9.57 24.89 28.09
C LEU A 103 8.95 23.49 28.18
N PRO A 104 7.68 23.32 27.77
CA PRO A 104 7.07 22.01 27.68
C PRO A 104 7.88 21.12 26.74
N ASN A 105 8.03 19.86 27.11
CA ASN A 105 8.50 18.84 26.20
C ASN A 105 7.43 18.63 25.12
N VAL A 106 7.86 18.64 23.85
CA VAL A 106 6.99 18.44 22.70
C VAL A 106 7.71 17.62 21.64
N CYS A 107 6.98 16.71 21.01
CA CYS A 107 7.52 15.92 19.92
C CYS A 107 8.15 16.77 18.82
N GLY A 108 9.42 16.49 18.53
CA GLY A 108 10.24 17.20 17.56
C GLY A 108 11.13 18.28 18.16
N ASP A 109 11.18 18.42 19.49
CA ASP A 109 12.10 19.33 20.18
C ASP A 109 13.50 18.71 20.40
N GLY A 110 13.63 17.41 20.16
CA GLY A 110 14.89 16.68 20.23
C GLY A 110 15.21 16.11 21.62
N GLU A 111 14.26 16.15 22.56
CA GLU A 111 14.36 15.54 23.88
C GLU A 111 13.19 14.56 24.06
N VAL A 112 13.49 13.32 24.48
CA VAL A 112 12.44 12.31 24.66
C VAL A 112 11.58 12.65 25.88
N GLY A 113 10.30 12.91 25.64
CA GLY A 113 9.28 13.16 26.65
C GLY A 113 8.71 11.91 27.34
N PRO A 114 7.80 12.10 28.31
CA PRO A 114 7.17 11.00 29.05
C PRO A 114 6.29 10.08 28.18
N ASP A 115 5.72 10.60 27.09
CA ASP A 115 4.83 9.86 26.18
C ASP A 115 5.51 9.50 24.84
N GLU A 116 6.82 9.69 24.74
CA GLU A 116 7.60 9.56 23.52
C GLU A 116 8.51 8.33 23.59
N ALA A 117 8.56 7.56 22.50
CA ALA A 117 9.50 6.44 22.40
C ALA A 117 10.85 6.88 21.82
N CYS A 118 10.86 8.02 21.13
CA CYS A 118 11.99 8.63 20.45
C CYS A 118 11.67 10.10 20.20
N ASP A 119 12.69 10.94 20.08
CA ASP A 119 12.57 12.28 19.51
C ASP A 119 13.91 12.65 18.86
N ASN A 120 13.97 12.55 17.54
CA ASN A 120 15.13 12.92 16.73
C ASN A 120 15.02 14.38 16.24
N GLY A 121 14.12 15.17 16.83
CA GLY A 121 13.86 16.56 16.51
C GLY A 121 13.32 16.72 15.10
N VAL A 122 14.01 17.56 14.32
CA VAL A 122 13.69 17.79 12.90
C VAL A 122 13.82 16.54 12.01
N ASN A 123 14.42 15.47 12.50
CA ASN A 123 14.55 14.19 11.80
C ASN A 123 13.48 13.17 12.22
N ASN A 124 12.37 13.64 12.80
CA ASN A 124 11.15 12.84 12.92
C ASN A 124 10.35 12.93 11.62
N GLY A 125 9.68 11.86 11.23
CA GLY A 125 8.77 11.90 10.08
C GLY A 125 8.69 10.61 9.27
N PRO A 126 8.07 10.68 8.08
CA PRO A 126 7.99 9.55 7.15
C PRO A 126 9.37 9.10 6.69
N GLY A 127 9.62 7.80 6.68
CA GLY A 127 10.91 7.22 6.28
C GLY A 127 12.03 7.40 7.30
N GLU A 128 11.74 7.95 8.47
CA GLU A 128 12.70 8.12 9.57
C GLU A 128 12.45 7.11 10.68
N ALA A 129 13.48 6.83 11.49
CA ALA A 129 13.38 5.87 12.59
C ALA A 129 12.39 6.29 13.70
N CYS A 130 12.04 7.57 13.71
CA CYS A 130 11.06 8.15 14.63
C CYS A 130 9.95 8.80 13.82
N THR A 131 8.71 8.39 14.06
CA THR A 131 7.56 8.95 13.36
C THR A 131 7.34 10.41 13.76
N GLY A 132 6.53 11.13 12.98
CA GLY A 132 6.17 12.53 13.28
C GLY A 132 5.35 12.71 14.57
N THR A 133 4.98 11.62 15.25
CA THR A 133 4.29 11.61 16.55
C THR A 133 5.16 10.97 17.65
N CYS A 134 6.46 10.91 17.44
CA CYS A 134 7.46 10.45 18.42
C CYS A 134 7.21 9.02 18.90
N LYS A 135 6.78 8.17 17.96
CA LYS A 135 6.75 6.72 18.11
C LYS A 135 7.92 6.14 17.32
N ALA A 136 8.52 5.07 17.85
CA ALA A 136 9.50 4.32 17.09
C ALA A 136 8.82 3.80 15.84
N ASN A 137 9.46 4.01 14.68
CA ASN A 137 9.04 3.35 13.47
C ASN A 137 9.40 1.87 13.59
N VAL A 138 8.42 1.00 13.38
CA VAL A 138 8.57 -0.45 13.44
C VAL A 138 7.69 -1.12 12.40
N CYS A 139 8.19 -2.21 11.84
CA CYS A 139 7.41 -3.03 10.93
C CYS A 139 6.03 -3.43 11.49
N GLY A 140 5.00 -3.15 10.71
CA GLY A 140 3.59 -3.36 11.04
C GLY A 140 2.92 -2.17 11.71
N ASP A 141 3.54 -0.98 11.71
CA ASP A 141 2.96 0.24 12.32
C ASP A 141 2.19 1.13 11.31
N GLY A 142 2.21 0.76 10.03
CA GLY A 142 1.58 1.45 8.92
C GLY A 142 2.45 2.54 8.30
N PHE A 143 3.70 2.69 8.71
CA PHE A 143 4.64 3.69 8.20
C PHE A 143 5.92 3.02 7.70
N VAL A 144 6.20 3.16 6.41
CA VAL A 144 7.48 2.68 5.85
C VAL A 144 8.65 3.46 6.44
N GLY A 145 9.51 2.75 7.17
CA GLY A 145 10.68 3.27 7.83
C GLY A 145 12.01 3.11 7.07
N PRO A 146 13.12 3.46 7.72
CA PRO A 146 14.45 3.24 7.18
C PRO A 146 14.74 1.75 6.96
N GLY A 147 14.91 1.35 5.70
CA GLY A 147 15.30 -0.01 5.32
C GLY A 147 14.14 -0.98 5.09
N GLU A 148 12.90 -0.54 5.32
CA GLU A 148 11.69 -1.29 4.99
C GLU A 148 11.35 -1.14 3.51
N GLY A 149 10.93 -2.23 2.87
CA GLY A 149 10.44 -2.23 1.49
C GLY A 149 8.95 -1.92 1.38
N CYS A 150 8.21 -2.15 2.46
CA CYS A 150 6.78 -1.97 2.62
C CYS A 150 6.45 -1.92 4.12
N ASP A 151 5.23 -1.46 4.46
CA ASP A 151 4.61 -1.64 5.77
C ASP A 151 3.10 -1.50 5.55
N ASP A 152 2.35 -2.53 5.91
CA ASP A 152 0.91 -2.59 5.67
C ASP A 152 0.06 -2.40 6.95
N GLY A 153 0.73 -2.15 8.09
CA GLY A 153 0.11 -1.84 9.37
C GLY A 153 -0.42 -3.05 10.14
N ASN A 154 0.02 -4.26 9.82
CA ASN A 154 -0.41 -5.46 10.53
C ASN A 154 0.79 -6.39 10.88
N GLN A 155 0.51 -7.59 11.42
CA GLN A 155 1.53 -8.61 11.72
C GLN A 155 1.21 -9.96 11.06
N VAL A 156 0.80 -9.92 9.80
CA VAL A 156 0.33 -11.05 8.99
C VAL A 156 1.33 -11.24 7.85
N ASP A 157 1.92 -12.44 7.77
CA ASP A 157 2.95 -12.70 6.76
C ASP A 157 2.36 -12.98 5.36
N ASP A 158 1.15 -13.55 5.25
CA ASP A 158 0.56 -13.97 3.98
C ASP A 158 -0.17 -12.84 3.21
N ASP A 159 0.35 -11.61 3.29
CA ASP A 159 -0.15 -10.47 2.52
C ASP A 159 0.89 -9.85 1.58
N ALA A 160 0.75 -8.57 1.22
CA ALA A 160 1.67 -7.93 0.27
C ALA A 160 2.99 -7.50 0.94
N CYS A 161 3.05 -7.55 2.27
CA CYS A 161 4.19 -7.12 3.06
C CYS A 161 4.37 -8.03 4.27
N ASN A 162 5.39 -8.88 4.26
CA ASN A 162 5.64 -9.76 5.41
C ASN A 162 6.06 -8.98 6.67
N ASN A 163 6.11 -9.69 7.80
CA ASN A 163 6.51 -9.16 9.10
C ASN A 163 8.02 -8.83 9.21
N ALA A 164 8.78 -9.06 8.14
CA ALA A 164 10.13 -8.54 7.98
C ALA A 164 10.17 -7.24 7.15
N CYS A 165 8.99 -6.68 6.83
CA CYS A 165 8.75 -5.50 6.01
C CYS A 165 9.45 -5.57 4.65
N LYS A 166 9.35 -6.75 4.05
CA LYS A 166 9.76 -7.02 2.68
C LYS A 166 8.51 -7.31 1.87
N LEU A 167 8.53 -6.83 0.63
CA LEU A 167 7.53 -7.25 -0.34
C LEU A 167 7.71 -8.74 -0.58
N GLU A 168 6.59 -9.45 -0.60
CA GLU A 168 6.59 -10.87 -0.98
C GLU A 168 7.00 -11.02 -2.45
N THR A 169 7.71 -12.11 -2.69
CA THR A 169 8.26 -12.44 -3.99
C THR A 169 8.10 -13.92 -4.25
N CYS A 170 7.48 -14.24 -5.37
CA CYS A 170 7.38 -15.61 -5.83
C CYS A 170 8.67 -16.44 -5.66
N GLY A 171 8.51 -17.58 -5.00
CA GLY A 171 9.55 -18.53 -4.66
C GLY A 171 10.18 -18.28 -3.29
N ASP A 172 9.54 -17.51 -2.40
CA ASP A 172 10.03 -17.26 -1.04
C ASP A 172 9.44 -18.21 0.02
N GLY A 173 8.45 -19.02 -0.37
CA GLY A 173 7.82 -20.05 0.43
C GLY A 173 6.53 -19.61 1.12
N GLU A 174 6.11 -18.36 0.96
CA GLU A 174 4.87 -17.82 1.51
C GLU A 174 3.92 -17.42 0.37
N VAL A 175 2.65 -17.81 0.46
CA VAL A 175 1.70 -17.55 -0.64
C VAL A 175 1.09 -16.16 -0.47
N ALA A 176 1.53 -15.20 -1.27
CA ALA A 176 0.99 -13.85 -1.26
C ALA A 176 -0.42 -13.78 -1.89
N PRO A 177 -1.22 -12.73 -1.64
CA PRO A 177 -2.58 -12.59 -2.20
C PRO A 177 -2.64 -12.53 -3.73
N THR A 178 -1.53 -12.20 -4.39
CA THR A 178 -1.41 -12.17 -5.85
C THR A 178 -0.96 -13.51 -6.45
N GLU A 179 -0.61 -14.48 -5.62
CA GLU A 179 -0.03 -15.76 -5.99
C GLU A 179 -1.07 -16.88 -5.87
N GLN A 180 -0.97 -17.89 -6.74
CA GLN A 180 -1.86 -19.07 -6.69
C GLN A 180 -1.23 -20.21 -5.88
N CYS A 181 0.10 -20.20 -5.77
CA CYS A 181 0.95 -21.14 -5.06
C CYS A 181 2.30 -20.45 -4.80
N ASP A 182 3.11 -21.04 -3.91
CA ASP A 182 4.53 -20.77 -3.74
C ASP A 182 5.15 -22.04 -3.14
N ASP A 183 6.18 -22.60 -3.76
CA ASP A 183 6.90 -23.79 -3.27
C ASP A 183 8.36 -23.51 -2.86
N GLY A 184 8.68 -22.23 -2.63
CA GLY A 184 9.94 -21.76 -2.07
C GLY A 184 11.11 -21.79 -3.06
N ASN A 185 10.82 -21.85 -4.36
CA ASN A 185 11.85 -21.78 -5.38
C ASN A 185 11.32 -21.20 -6.72
N ALA A 186 12.17 -21.15 -7.74
CA ALA A 186 11.86 -20.58 -9.06
C ALA A 186 12.09 -21.59 -10.19
N ASP A 187 11.82 -22.86 -9.92
CA ASP A 187 11.71 -23.92 -10.92
C ASP A 187 10.29 -23.86 -11.53
N ASP A 188 10.18 -24.16 -12.82
CA ASP A 188 8.87 -24.22 -13.49
C ASP A 188 8.34 -25.66 -13.56
N THR A 189 9.11 -26.65 -13.10
CA THR A 189 8.86 -28.08 -13.33
C THR A 189 8.30 -28.84 -12.13
N ASP A 190 8.04 -28.14 -11.03
CA ASP A 190 7.51 -28.66 -9.77
C ASP A 190 6.06 -28.18 -9.51
N ALA A 191 5.69 -27.98 -8.25
CA ALA A 191 4.30 -27.81 -7.85
C ALA A 191 3.77 -26.39 -8.09
N CYS A 192 4.67 -25.43 -8.33
CA CYS A 192 4.37 -24.05 -8.61
C CYS A 192 5.31 -23.49 -9.67
N THR A 193 4.83 -22.69 -10.61
CA THR A 193 5.73 -22.07 -11.59
C THR A 193 6.57 -20.97 -10.95
N ALA A 194 7.66 -20.56 -11.60
CA ALA A 194 8.48 -19.41 -11.18
C ALA A 194 7.74 -18.06 -11.25
N ASN A 195 6.49 -18.04 -11.74
CA ASN A 195 5.60 -16.88 -11.72
C ASN A 195 4.44 -17.04 -10.71
N CYS A 196 4.51 -18.05 -9.83
CA CYS A 196 3.57 -18.35 -8.77
C CYS A 196 2.14 -18.57 -9.28
N THR A 197 2.07 -19.25 -10.42
CA THR A 197 0.85 -19.80 -10.98
C THR A 197 0.85 -21.30 -10.80
N LEU A 198 -0.34 -21.87 -10.65
CA LEU A 198 -0.46 -23.32 -10.63
C LEU A 198 -0.02 -23.90 -12.00
N PRO A 199 0.59 -25.09 -12.01
CA PRO A 199 0.86 -25.88 -13.21
C PRO A 199 -0.36 -26.00 -14.13
N GLU A 200 -0.18 -25.82 -15.44
CA GLU A 200 -1.25 -25.94 -16.44
C GLU A 200 -0.83 -26.83 -17.62
N CYS A 201 -1.53 -27.95 -17.77
CA CYS A 201 -1.35 -28.83 -18.92
C CYS A 201 -1.57 -28.11 -20.26
N GLY A 202 -0.56 -28.15 -21.12
CA GLY A 202 -0.57 -27.50 -22.43
C GLY A 202 0.24 -26.22 -22.49
N ASP A 203 0.95 -25.85 -21.42
CA ASP A 203 1.90 -24.74 -21.40
C ASP A 203 3.28 -25.11 -22.00
N GLY A 204 3.52 -26.41 -22.20
CA GLY A 204 4.74 -26.95 -22.81
C GLY A 204 5.88 -27.18 -21.82
N ILE A 205 5.59 -27.14 -20.53
CA ILE A 205 6.51 -27.44 -19.43
C ILE A 205 5.97 -28.67 -18.71
N VAL A 206 6.81 -29.68 -18.46
CA VAL A 206 6.34 -30.90 -17.79
C VAL A 206 6.43 -30.72 -16.29
N GLN A 207 5.28 -30.63 -15.61
CA GLN A 207 5.22 -30.52 -14.16
C GLN A 207 4.86 -31.87 -13.51
N ALA A 208 5.89 -32.66 -13.18
CA ALA A 208 5.69 -34.04 -12.72
C ALA A 208 4.91 -34.12 -11.40
N ASP A 209 5.09 -33.14 -10.51
CA ASP A 209 4.40 -33.06 -9.22
C ASP A 209 2.91 -32.70 -9.36
N ALA A 210 2.53 -32.04 -10.47
CA ALA A 210 1.13 -31.83 -10.87
C ALA A 210 0.50 -33.07 -11.55
N GLY A 211 1.28 -34.14 -11.74
CA GLY A 211 0.81 -35.39 -12.34
C GLY A 211 1.00 -35.47 -13.85
N GLU A 212 1.74 -34.55 -14.44
CA GLU A 212 2.06 -34.59 -15.87
C GLU A 212 3.14 -35.61 -16.17
N THR A 213 2.97 -36.34 -17.26
CA THR A 213 3.98 -37.28 -17.77
C THR A 213 4.60 -36.81 -19.08
N CYS A 214 3.96 -35.82 -19.71
CA CYS A 214 4.37 -35.15 -20.93
C CYS A 214 3.62 -33.83 -21.01
N ASP A 215 4.17 -32.87 -21.74
CA ASP A 215 3.45 -31.68 -22.18
C ASP A 215 4.05 -31.22 -23.52
N ALA A 216 3.28 -31.40 -24.59
CA ALA A 216 3.63 -30.96 -25.95
C ALA A 216 3.10 -29.54 -26.25
N GLY A 217 2.65 -28.81 -25.23
CA GLY A 217 2.05 -27.49 -25.33
C GLY A 217 0.78 -27.51 -26.19
N ALA A 218 0.70 -26.57 -27.14
CA ALA A 218 -0.34 -26.56 -28.17
C ALA A 218 -0.36 -27.81 -29.08
N GLY A 219 0.65 -28.70 -28.97
CA GLY A 219 0.70 -29.99 -29.64
C GLY A 219 0.00 -31.14 -28.89
N ASN A 220 -0.52 -30.90 -27.68
CA ASN A 220 -1.33 -31.87 -26.95
C ASN A 220 -2.56 -32.26 -27.77
N SER A 221 -2.86 -33.56 -27.79
CA SER A 221 -4.00 -34.10 -28.51
C SER A 221 -4.33 -35.50 -28.02
N ASP A 222 -5.61 -35.80 -27.82
CA ASP A 222 -6.09 -37.17 -27.61
C ASP A 222 -5.76 -38.14 -28.77
N ASN A 223 -5.28 -37.64 -29.91
CA ASN A 223 -4.75 -38.44 -31.02
C ASN A 223 -3.21 -38.43 -31.15
N GLY A 224 -2.52 -37.79 -30.22
CA GLY A 224 -1.07 -37.58 -30.15
C GLY A 224 -0.37 -38.44 -29.09
N ALA A 225 0.96 -38.37 -29.04
CA ALA A 225 1.75 -39.08 -28.03
C ALA A 225 1.52 -38.51 -26.61
N CYS A 226 1.20 -37.22 -26.53
CA CYS A 226 0.75 -36.56 -25.32
C CYS A 226 -0.72 -36.15 -25.46
N THR A 227 -1.55 -36.66 -24.56
CA THR A 227 -3.01 -36.42 -24.56
C THR A 227 -3.36 -35.01 -24.10
N ASP A 228 -4.61 -34.58 -24.29
CA ASP A 228 -5.11 -33.25 -23.84
C ASP A 228 -5.13 -33.08 -22.31
N VAL A 229 -4.72 -34.11 -21.56
CA VAL A 229 -4.62 -34.11 -20.09
C VAL A 229 -3.19 -34.41 -19.63
N CYS A 230 -2.18 -34.19 -20.48
CA CYS A 230 -0.75 -34.32 -20.17
C CYS A 230 -0.35 -35.72 -19.67
N ALA A 231 -1.13 -36.71 -20.07
CA ALA A 231 -0.83 -38.12 -19.92
C ALA A 231 -0.26 -38.66 -21.22
N ALA A 232 0.77 -39.50 -21.13
CA ALA A 232 1.27 -40.26 -22.25
C ALA A 232 0.17 -41.17 -22.82
N ALA A 233 0.07 -41.22 -24.16
CA ALA A 233 -0.87 -42.11 -24.84
C ALA A 233 -0.68 -43.56 -24.37
N THR A 234 -1.79 -44.21 -23.99
CA THR A 234 -1.75 -45.56 -23.45
C THR A 234 -2.65 -46.48 -24.27
N CYS A 235 -2.07 -47.54 -24.83
CA CYS A 235 -2.82 -48.53 -25.61
C CYS A 235 -4.03 -49.05 -24.83
N GLY A 236 -5.22 -48.93 -25.43
CA GLY A 236 -6.47 -49.46 -24.85
C GLY A 236 -7.16 -48.56 -23.80
N ASP A 237 -6.76 -47.29 -23.68
CA ASP A 237 -7.45 -46.28 -22.88
C ASP A 237 -8.73 -45.72 -23.55
N GLY A 238 -8.98 -46.11 -24.80
CA GLY A 238 -10.14 -45.69 -25.60
C GLY A 238 -9.93 -44.39 -26.39
N LYS A 239 -8.74 -43.78 -26.34
CA LYS A 239 -8.31 -42.65 -27.18
C LYS A 239 -7.55 -43.19 -28.40
N LEU A 240 -7.57 -42.48 -29.54
CA LEU A 240 -7.03 -42.96 -30.82
C LEU A 240 -5.68 -42.30 -31.15
N TRP A 241 -4.55 -42.80 -30.66
CA TRP A 241 -3.22 -42.38 -31.11
C TRP A 241 -2.91 -42.90 -32.53
N ASN A 242 -3.04 -42.00 -33.51
CA ASN A 242 -2.84 -42.29 -34.94
C ASN A 242 -1.92 -41.29 -35.64
N THR A 243 -1.30 -40.40 -34.87
CA THR A 243 -0.26 -39.47 -35.32
C THR A 243 1.12 -39.94 -34.86
N GLU A 244 2.19 -39.39 -35.45
CA GLU A 244 3.59 -39.64 -35.04
C GLU A 244 4.06 -41.11 -35.03
N GLY A 245 3.38 -41.98 -35.79
CA GLY A 245 3.75 -43.39 -35.92
C GLY A 245 3.15 -44.30 -34.85
N GLY A 246 2.27 -43.79 -34.00
CA GLY A 246 1.44 -44.58 -33.09
C GLY A 246 0.40 -45.42 -33.81
N ALA A 247 0.07 -46.57 -33.24
CA ALA A 247 -1.04 -47.40 -33.70
C ALA A 247 -1.82 -47.93 -32.49
N GLU A 248 -2.98 -47.34 -32.24
CA GLU A 248 -4.02 -47.97 -31.42
C GLU A 248 -4.69 -49.07 -32.24
N THR A 249 -4.49 -50.33 -31.85
CA THR A 249 -5.20 -51.48 -32.44
C THR A 249 -6.24 -52.01 -31.50
#